data_AF-A0AAN8QSP1-F1
#
_entry.id   AF-A0AAN8QSP1-F1
#
_cell.length_a   1.000
_cell.length_b   1.000
_cell.length_c   1.000
_cell.angle_alpha   90.00
_cell.angle_beta   90.00
_cell.angle_gamma   90.00
#
_symmetry.space_group_name_H-M   'P 1'
#
loop_
_entity.id
_entity.type
_entity.pdbx_description
1 polymer ?
#
loop_
_entity_poly.entity_id
_entity_poly.type
_entity_poly.pdbx_seq_one_letter_code
_entity_poly.pdbx_strand_id
1 'polypeptide(L)'
;MLENLGMAHCVSWVPAAADGVFRFSSRNKEQVAALWGQRKGNRRPMTYQKMSRALRNYARSGEIFKVKKKLTYQFSRATLSALRKCHQGRL
;
A
#
# COMPACT_ATOMS: atom_id res chain seq x y z
N MET A 1 -0.47 -7.21 3.40
CA MET A 1 -0.43 -7.31 1.92
C MET A 1 1.00 -7.21 1.44
N LEU A 2 1.73 -6.15 1.80
CA LEU A 2 3.16 -6.01 1.49
C LEU A 2 4.05 -7.12 2.07
N GLU A 3 3.75 -7.57 3.30
CA GLU A 3 4.46 -8.71 3.94
C GLU A 3 3.99 -10.10 3.46
N ASN A 4 2.96 -10.16 2.60
CA ASN A 4 2.50 -11.45 2.08
C ASN A 4 3.22 -11.75 0.76
N LEU A 5 4.12 -12.74 0.78
CA LEU A 5 4.86 -13.18 -0.41
C LEU A 5 3.95 -13.58 -1.57
N GLY A 6 2.79 -14.19 -1.28
CA GLY A 6 1.78 -14.54 -2.27
C GLY A 6 1.05 -13.33 -2.90
N MET A 7 1.37 -12.11 -2.48
CA MET A 7 0.88 -10.86 -3.08
C MET A 7 1.96 -10.04 -3.78
N ALA A 8 3.22 -10.50 -3.77
CA ALA A 8 4.34 -9.75 -4.33
C ALA A 8 4.18 -9.47 -5.84
N HIS A 9 3.44 -10.31 -6.57
CA HIS A 9 3.09 -10.10 -7.99
C HIS A 9 2.09 -8.95 -8.21
N CYS A 10 1.45 -8.47 -7.14
CA CYS A 10 0.43 -7.43 -7.14
C CYS A 10 0.91 -6.12 -6.50
N VAL A 11 1.61 -6.21 -5.37
CA VAL A 11 2.15 -5.08 -4.63
C VAL A 11 3.37 -5.53 -3.84
N SER A 12 4.46 -4.77 -3.92
CA SER A 12 5.72 -5.14 -3.29
C SER A 12 6.53 -3.91 -2.85
N TRP A 13 7.40 -4.14 -1.86
CA TRP A 13 8.47 -3.22 -1.51
C TRP A 13 9.43 -3.02 -2.70
N VAL A 14 10.04 -1.85 -2.83
CA VAL A 14 11.03 -1.54 -3.87
C VAL A 14 12.43 -1.62 -3.26
N PRO A 15 13.23 -2.69 -3.53
CA PRO A 15 14.48 -2.95 -2.80
C PRO A 15 15.56 -1.88 -2.91
N ALA A 16 15.69 -1.24 -4.08
CA ALA A 16 16.71 -0.23 -4.35
C ALA A 16 16.23 1.22 -4.08
N ALA A 17 15.17 1.41 -3.29
CA ALA A 17 14.61 2.71 -2.98
C ALA A 17 14.77 3.06 -1.50
N ALA A 18 14.47 4.31 -1.15
CA ALA A 18 14.37 4.73 0.25
C ALA A 18 13.38 3.85 1.02
N ASP A 19 13.58 3.72 2.33
CA ASP A 19 12.76 2.89 3.19
C ASP A 19 11.26 3.28 3.08
N GLY A 20 10.39 2.27 3.19
CA GLY A 20 8.94 2.46 3.09
C GLY A 20 8.40 2.68 1.67
N VAL A 21 9.22 2.59 0.61
CA VAL A 21 8.75 2.72 -0.78
C VAL A 21 8.19 1.40 -1.29
N PHE A 22 6.95 1.44 -1.79
CA PHE A 22 6.28 0.30 -2.39
C PHE A 22 5.63 0.65 -3.74
N ARG A 23 5.37 -0.37 -4.55
CA ARG A 23 4.78 -0.22 -5.88
C ARG A 23 3.69 -1.26 -6.14
N PHE A 24 2.63 -0.84 -6.83
CA PHE A 24 1.65 -1.75 -7.41
C PHE A 24 2.07 -2.23 -8.81
N SER A 25 1.81 -3.49 -9.12
CA SER A 25 1.97 -4.06 -10.46
C SER A 25 1.03 -3.38 -11.46
N SER A 26 1.53 -3.04 -12.65
CA SER A 26 0.66 -2.46 -13.70
C SER A 26 -0.46 -3.41 -14.13
N ARG A 27 -0.16 -4.71 -14.15
CA ARG A 27 -1.09 -5.77 -14.57
C ARG A 27 -2.05 -6.16 -13.43
N ASN A 28 -1.53 -6.30 -12.21
CA ASN A 28 -2.28 -6.97 -11.14
C ASN A 28 -2.80 -6.03 -10.03
N LYS A 29 -2.62 -4.72 -10.14
CA LYS A 29 -3.10 -3.72 -9.15
C LYS A 29 -4.58 -3.85 -8.77
N GLU A 30 -5.44 -4.30 -9.69
CA GLU A 30 -6.87 -4.48 -9.40
C GLU A 30 -7.12 -5.60 -8.37
N GLN A 31 -6.26 -6.61 -8.29
CA GLN A 31 -6.39 -7.67 -7.28
C GLN A 31 -6.19 -7.12 -5.86
N VAL A 32 -5.25 -6.18 -5.69
CA VAL A 32 -5.05 -5.49 -4.42
C VAL A 32 -6.28 -4.66 -4.05
N ALA A 33 -6.83 -3.96 -5.05
CA ALA A 33 -8.03 -3.15 -4.87
C ALA A 33 -9.24 -4.00 -4.46
N ALA A 34 -9.50 -5.08 -5.18
CA ALA A 34 -10.59 -5.99 -4.90
C ALA A 34 -10.46 -6.60 -3.50
N LEU A 35 -9.28 -7.14 -3.14
CA LEU A 35 -9.05 -7.74 -1.84
C LEU A 35 -9.18 -6.71 -0.70
N TRP A 36 -8.74 -5.47 -0.91
CA TRP A 36 -8.96 -4.40 0.06
C TRP A 36 -10.45 -4.10 0.25
N GLY A 37 -11.22 -4.01 -0.85
CA GLY A 37 -12.67 -3.82 -0.79
C GLY A 37 -13.38 -4.94 -0.03
N GLN A 38 -13.00 -6.19 -0.28
CA GLN A 38 -13.52 -7.36 0.43
C GLN A 38 -13.22 -7.29 1.93
N ARG A 39 -11.96 -7.04 2.31
CA ARG A 39 -11.55 -6.91 3.72
C ARG A 39 -12.25 -5.78 4.47
N LYS A 40 -12.65 -4.71 3.76
CA LYS A 40 -13.39 -3.58 4.33
C LYS A 40 -14.91 -3.78 4.32
N GLY A 41 -15.41 -4.87 3.74
CA GLY A 41 -16.85 -5.11 3.61
C GLY A 41 -17.56 -4.11 2.69
N ASN A 42 -16.86 -3.58 1.68
CA ASN A 42 -17.45 -2.58 0.80
C ASN A 42 -18.62 -3.17 0.01
N ARG A 43 -19.79 -2.52 0.08
CA ARG A 43 -20.98 -2.89 -0.73
C ARG A 43 -20.75 -2.79 -2.24
N ARG A 44 -19.80 -1.97 -2.67
CA ARG A 44 -19.45 -1.76 -4.09
C ARG A 44 -18.00 -2.20 -4.35
N PRO A 45 -17.70 -2.72 -5.55
CA PRO A 45 -16.33 -3.09 -5.91
C PRO A 45 -15.35 -1.93 -5.72
N MET A 46 -14.24 -2.24 -5.04
CA MET A 46 -13.09 -1.37 -4.93
C MET A 46 -12.19 -1.58 -6.15
N THR A 47 -11.97 -0.51 -6.90
CA THR A 47 -11.06 -0.49 -8.05
C THR A 47 -9.77 0.23 -7.69
N TYR A 48 -8.69 -0.01 -8.44
CA TYR A 48 -7.43 0.70 -8.20
C TYR A 48 -7.61 2.21 -8.35
N GLN A 49 -8.46 2.68 -9.26
CA GLN A 49 -8.76 4.10 -9.40
C GLN A 49 -9.28 4.71 -8.09
N LYS A 50 -10.28 4.09 -7.46
CA LYS A 50 -10.84 4.52 -6.17
C LYS A 50 -9.82 4.42 -5.04
N MET A 51 -9.09 3.30 -4.98
CA MET A 51 -8.03 3.10 -3.99
C MET A 51 -6.93 4.15 -4.14
N SER A 52 -6.48 4.44 -5.36
CA SER A 52 -5.45 5.44 -5.63
C SER A 52 -5.89 6.84 -5.19
N ARG A 53 -7.19 7.15 -5.31
CA ARG A 53 -7.75 8.39 -4.82
C ARG A 53 -7.65 8.46 -3.29
N ALA A 54 -8.01 7.38 -2.59
CA ALA A 54 -7.85 7.30 -1.14
C ALA A 54 -6.37 7.39 -0.71
N LEU A 55 -5.45 6.73 -1.42
CA LEU A 55 -4.01 6.81 -1.15
C LEU A 55 -3.47 8.23 -1.23
N ARG A 56 -3.96 9.04 -2.18
CA ARG A 56 -3.56 10.45 -2.28
C ARG A 56 -4.07 11.31 -1.11
N ASN A 57 -5.16 10.92 -0.46
CA ASN A 57 -5.66 11.67 0.70
C ASN A 57 -4.72 11.52 1.91
N TYR A 58 -4.00 10.40 2.05
CA TYR A 58 -3.01 10.21 3.12
C TYR A 58 -1.80 11.14 3.03
N ALA A 59 -1.60 11.84 1.91
CA ALA A 59 -0.58 12.87 1.84
C ALA A 59 -0.90 14.05 2.78
N ARG A 60 -2.19 14.30 3.06
CA ARG A 60 -2.63 15.40 3.94
C ARG A 60 -2.38 15.08 5.41
N SER A 61 -2.56 13.83 5.81
CA SER A 61 -2.34 13.35 7.17
C SER A 61 -0.90 12.85 7.40
N GLY A 62 -0.14 12.68 6.32
CA GLY A 62 1.30 12.47 6.37
C GLY A 62 1.74 11.01 6.51
N GLU A 63 0.85 10.03 6.35
CA GLU A 63 1.20 8.62 6.47
C GLU A 63 1.75 8.03 5.17
N ILE A 64 1.20 8.44 4.02
CA ILE A 64 1.59 7.91 2.71
C ILE A 64 1.73 9.05 1.71
N PHE A 65 2.85 9.08 1.00
CA PHE A 65 3.16 10.06 -0.03
C PHE A 65 3.23 9.44 -1.42
N LYS A 66 2.82 10.20 -2.43
CA LYS A 66 2.98 9.82 -3.83
C LYS A 66 4.42 10.09 -4.27
N VAL A 67 5.12 9.06 -4.73
CA VAL A 67 6.45 9.21 -5.36
C VAL A 67 6.28 9.61 -6.83
N LYS A 68 7.16 10.43 -7.42
CA LYS A 68 7.15 10.78 -8.86
C LYS A 68 7.62 9.59 -9.74
N LYS A 69 6.97 8.44 -9.56
CA LYS A 69 7.17 7.18 -10.31
C LYS A 69 5.83 6.44 -10.42
N LYS A 70 5.61 5.75 -11.54
CA LYS A 70 4.35 5.07 -11.85
C LYS A 70 3.97 4.10 -10.73
N LEU A 71 2.71 4.15 -10.26
CA LEU A 71 2.14 3.24 -9.25
C LEU A 71 2.96 3.12 -7.95
N THR A 72 3.82 4.09 -7.66
CA THR A 72 4.76 4.02 -6.54
C THR A 72 4.36 5.03 -5.46
N TYR A 73 4.41 4.58 -4.21
CA TYR A 73 4.07 5.35 -3.01
C TYR A 73 5.11 5.06 -1.92
N GLN A 74 5.12 5.89 -0.88
CA GLN A 74 6.05 5.75 0.22
C GLN A 74 5.32 5.99 1.54
N PHE A 75 5.52 5.12 2.52
CA PHE A 75 5.14 5.40 3.90
C PHE A 75 6.06 6.44 4.51
N SER A 76 5.54 7.30 5.38
CA SER A 76 6.39 8.13 6.21
C SER A 76 7.22 7.28 7.16
N ARG A 77 8.39 7.79 7.57
CA ARG A 77 9.25 7.10 8.52
C ARG A 77 8.54 6.83 9.85
N ALA A 78 7.70 7.78 10.30
CA ALA A 78 6.91 7.64 11.52
C ALA A 78 5.90 6.50 11.41
N THR A 79 5.11 6.46 10.33
CA THR A 79 4.14 5.40 10.07
C THR A 79 4.83 4.05 9.93
N LEU A 80 5.92 3.97 9.17
CA LEU A 80 6.65 2.71 8.99
C LEU A 80 7.21 2.18 10.31
N SER A 81 7.76 3.07 11.15
CA SER A 81 8.27 2.70 12.48
C SER A 81 7.15 2.17 13.38
N ALA A 82 5.98 2.83 13.39
CA ALA A 82 4.83 2.39 14.18
C ALA A 82 4.31 1.01 13.71
N LEU A 83 4.22 0.79 12.40
CA LEU A 83 3.78 -0.50 11.83
C LEU A 83 4.74 -1.64 12.19
N ARG A 84 6.05 -1.39 12.15
CA ARG A 84 7.08 -2.40 12.53
C ARG A 84 7.02 -2.76 14.01
N LYS A 85 6.85 -1.77 14.90
CA LYS A 85 6.67 -2.01 16.34
C LYS A 85 5.41 -2.83 16.63
N CYS A 86 4.31 -2.52 15.96
CA CYS A 86 3.05 -3.26 16.11
C CYS A 86 3.19 -4.74 15.69
N HIS A 87 4.06 -5.03 14.71
CA HIS A 87 4.33 -6.38 14.27
C HIS A 87 5.21 -7.18 15.24
N GLN A 88 6.08 -6.50 16.01
CA GLN A 88 6.95 -7.12 17.01
C GLN A 88 6.23 -7.41 18.33
N GLY A 89 5.18 -6.65 18.67
CA GLY A 89 4.35 -6.87 19.87
C GLY A 89 3.21 -7.88 19.71
N ARG A 90 3.19 -8.67 18.63
CA ARG A 90 2.26 -9.80 18.41
C ARG A 90 2.95 -11.17 18.47
N LEU A 91 4.17 -11.21 19.00
CA LEU A 91 4.84 -12.43 19.46
C LEU A 91 4.59 -12.61 20.95
#